data_AF-A0A560FPS6-F1
#
_entry.id   AF-A0A560FPS6-F1
#
_cell.length_a   1.000
_cell.length_b   1.000
_cell.length_c   1.000
_cell.angle_alpha   90.00
_cell.angle_beta   90.00
_cell.angle_gamma   90.00
#
_symmetry.space_group_name_H-M   'P 1'
#
loop_
_entity.id
_entity.type
_entity.pdbx_description
1 polymer ?
#
loop_
_entity_poly.entity_id
_entity_poly.type
_entity_poly.pdbx_seq_one_letter_code
_entity_poly.pdbx_strand_id
1 'polypeptide(L)'
;MDGWQRRHRVSNGPGGLGVSCTAEGLALAGVPLLAKGAGGFQARPAAEVAVLLQRAYAGADPGTTVLPGLAKIADALNRGDLTQAMIRAVHLRLPELDWDAAVRLARANDNLAKYRDNQPRDEDGRWTADGGRVTDVIPSHEGFDVKTNTQLQAQDAEKKDEVFDVKAETILKPKDAERLFNNQIKELRAAGVLPTQSQIMGNLFPDFRFVPKFAVRWPDKSVHKFDSLKEAQKAASEGDGRRIIGGHTWGNYSEIYMTAAAQAEIPGLRSTSPEKTMRFVIMHEWGHQDQGRACQDNEACADNFSLHHQGADNAHH
;
A
#
# COMPACT_ATOMS: atom_id res chain seq x y z
N MET A 1 -35.11 0.85 -13.05
CA MET A 1 -34.93 1.60 -11.78
C MET A 1 -34.06 0.70 -10.94
N ASP A 2 -32.75 0.79 -11.13
CA ASP A 2 -31.85 -0.25 -10.63
C ASP A 2 -31.17 0.32 -9.39
N GLY A 3 -32.00 0.49 -8.36
CA GLY A 3 -31.58 0.94 -7.04
C GLY A 3 -30.78 -0.16 -6.37
N TRP A 4 -29.53 -0.34 -6.79
CA TRP A 4 -28.55 -1.17 -6.11
C TRP A 4 -28.43 -0.66 -4.66
N GLN A 5 -28.94 -1.44 -3.72
CA GLN A 5 -28.75 -1.18 -2.29
C GLN A 5 -27.24 -1.19 -2.02
N ARG A 6 -26.64 0.00 -1.87
CA ARG A 6 -25.26 0.12 -1.41
C ARG A 6 -25.18 -0.46 -0.01
N ARG A 7 -24.51 -1.60 0.13
CA ARG A 7 -24.25 -2.23 1.42
C ARG A 7 -23.11 -1.47 2.08
N HIS A 8 -23.39 -0.88 3.23
CA HIS A 8 -22.37 -0.29 4.09
C HIS A 8 -22.09 -1.27 5.22
N ARG A 9 -20.81 -1.53 5.50
CA ARG A 9 -20.39 -2.42 6.59
C ARG A 9 -19.31 -1.74 7.43
N VAL A 10 -19.23 -2.15 8.69
CA VAL A 10 -18.08 -1.89 9.54
C VAL A 10 -17.13 -3.07 9.39
N SER A 11 -15.89 -2.83 8.96
CA SER A 11 -14.85 -3.85 8.88
C SER A 11 -13.93 -3.71 10.09
N ASN A 12 -13.99 -4.66 11.01
CA ASN A 12 -13.06 -4.73 12.14
C ASN A 12 -11.84 -5.62 11.85
N GLY A 13 -11.67 -6.05 10.60
CA GLY A 13 -10.49 -6.78 10.16
C GLY A 13 -9.31 -5.84 9.87
N PRO A 14 -8.06 -6.27 10.10
CA PRO A 14 -6.88 -5.64 9.54
C PRO A 14 -7.03 -5.42 8.02
N GLY A 15 -6.48 -4.32 7.50
CA GLY A 15 -6.50 -4.01 6.07
C GLY A 15 -7.87 -3.63 5.47
N GLY A 16 -8.92 -3.48 6.28
CA GLY A 16 -10.22 -3.02 5.80
C GLY A 16 -10.16 -1.59 5.24
N LEU A 17 -10.51 -1.40 3.97
CA LEU A 17 -10.57 -0.08 3.31
C LEU A 17 -11.87 0.70 3.65
N GLY A 18 -12.75 0.13 4.48
CA GLY A 18 -13.99 0.73 4.93
C GLY A 18 -13.85 1.42 6.29
N VAL A 19 -15.01 1.68 6.91
CA VAL A 19 -15.09 2.17 8.28
C VAL A 19 -14.81 1.01 9.24
N SER A 20 -13.93 1.21 10.22
CA SER A 20 -13.72 0.31 11.35
C SER A 20 -14.15 0.99 12.65
N CYS A 21 -14.76 0.24 13.56
CA CYS A 21 -15.18 0.75 14.86
C CYS A 21 -14.90 -0.30 15.94
N THR A 22 -13.91 -0.02 16.77
CA THR A 22 -13.41 -0.91 17.83
C THR A 22 -13.33 -0.15 19.16
N ALA A 23 -12.84 -0.79 20.22
CA ALA A 23 -12.64 -0.14 21.52
C ALA A 23 -11.58 0.99 21.47
N GLU A 24 -10.73 0.97 20.44
CA GLU A 24 -9.66 1.93 20.16
C GLU A 24 -10.16 3.18 19.42
N GLY A 25 -11.39 3.15 18.88
CA GLY A 25 -12.00 4.30 18.22
C GLY A 25 -12.72 3.95 16.92
N LEU A 26 -12.97 5.00 16.12
CA LEU A 26 -13.50 4.89 14.76
C LEU A 26 -12.44 5.36 13.77
N ALA A 27 -12.19 4.55 12.75
CA ALA A 27 -11.27 4.88 11.67
C ALA A 27 -11.89 4.59 10.29
N LEU A 28 -11.32 5.19 9.25
CA LEU A 28 -11.62 4.92 7.84
C LEU A 28 -10.33 4.49 7.17
N ALA A 29 -10.28 3.27 6.63
CA ALA A 29 -9.05 2.67 6.07
C ALA A 29 -7.83 2.83 6.99
N GLY A 30 -8.02 2.55 8.29
CA GLY A 30 -6.99 2.69 9.32
C GLY A 30 -6.70 4.12 9.80
N VAL A 31 -7.22 5.16 9.13
CA VAL A 31 -7.02 6.55 9.54
C VAL A 31 -8.07 6.98 10.58
N PRO A 32 -7.67 7.41 11.79
CA PRO A 32 -8.60 7.73 12.86
C PRO A 32 -9.42 8.99 12.54
N LEU A 33 -10.75 8.88 12.68
CA LEU A 33 -11.69 9.99 12.57
C LEU A 33 -12.07 10.58 13.95
N LEU A 34 -11.73 9.86 15.02
CA LEU A 34 -11.86 10.32 16.41
C LEU A 34 -10.47 10.50 17.02
N ALA A 35 -10.35 11.48 17.92
CA ALA A 35 -9.19 11.67 18.77
C ALA A 35 -9.49 11.15 20.18
N LYS A 36 -8.50 10.55 20.84
CA LYS A 36 -8.61 10.11 22.24
C LYS A 36 -7.85 11.10 23.13
N GLY A 37 -8.58 11.79 24.02
CA GLY A 37 -8.03 12.72 25.00
C GLY A 37 -8.26 12.25 26.44
N ALA A 38 -7.92 13.09 27.41
CA ALA A 38 -8.09 12.79 28.84
C ALA A 38 -9.57 12.52 29.23
N GLY A 39 -10.51 13.13 28.51
CA GLY A 39 -11.95 12.93 28.70
C GLY A 39 -12.56 11.82 27.82
N GLY A 40 -11.74 10.96 27.21
CA GLY A 40 -12.19 9.91 26.29
C GLY A 40 -12.13 10.33 24.81
N PHE A 41 -12.93 9.67 23.99
CA PHE A 41 -13.05 9.93 22.55
C PHE A 41 -13.79 11.23 22.27
N GLN A 42 -13.30 11.95 21.27
CA GLN A 42 -13.92 13.16 20.71
C GLN A 42 -13.81 13.10 19.19
N ALA A 43 -14.77 13.69 18.48
CA ALA A 43 -14.59 13.91 17.05
C ALA A 43 -13.35 14.79 16.82
N ARG A 44 -12.56 14.47 15.79
CA ARG A 44 -11.50 15.38 15.34
C ARG A 44 -12.09 16.73 14.92
N PRO A 45 -11.29 17.82 14.93
CA PRO A 45 -11.74 19.11 14.45
C PRO A 45 -12.43 19.01 13.09
N ALA A 46 -13.54 19.73 12.92
CA ALA A 46 -14.37 19.63 11.71
C ALA A 46 -13.58 19.89 10.42
N ALA A 47 -12.66 20.85 10.45
CA ALA A 47 -11.78 21.17 9.33
C ALA A 47 -10.85 20.01 8.95
N GLU A 48 -10.29 19.30 9.94
CA GLU A 48 -9.45 18.13 9.69
C GLU A 48 -10.26 17.00 9.07
N VAL A 49 -11.42 16.68 9.65
CA VAL A 49 -12.31 15.63 9.11
C VAL A 49 -12.74 15.96 7.69
N ALA A 50 -13.09 17.21 7.40
CA ALA A 50 -13.44 17.65 6.06
C ALA A 50 -12.29 17.42 5.06
N VAL A 51 -11.05 17.81 5.42
CA VAL A 51 -9.86 17.59 4.58
C VAL A 51 -9.65 16.10 4.32
N LEU A 52 -9.73 15.26 5.36
CA LEU A 52 -9.55 13.81 5.24
C LEU A 52 -10.57 13.20 4.28
N LEU A 53 -11.86 13.49 4.49
CA LEU A 53 -12.91 12.89 3.69
C LEU A 53 -12.90 13.43 2.25
N GLN A 54 -12.59 14.72 2.03
CA GLN A 54 -12.44 15.29 0.70
C GLN A 54 -11.32 14.60 -0.09
N ARG A 55 -10.22 14.23 0.58
CA ARG A 55 -9.09 13.51 -0.03
C ARG A 55 -9.41 12.05 -0.31
N ALA A 56 -10.15 11.40 0.59
CA ALA A 56 -10.62 10.04 0.39
C ALA A 56 -11.55 9.96 -0.84
N TYR A 57 -12.57 10.83 -0.94
CA TYR A 57 -13.65 10.70 -1.93
C TYR A 57 -13.55 11.64 -3.15
N ALA A 58 -12.37 12.19 -3.45
CA ALA A 58 -12.09 12.95 -4.68
C ALA A 58 -13.14 14.02 -5.06
N GLY A 59 -13.63 14.77 -4.07
CA GLY A 59 -14.58 15.87 -4.29
C GLY A 59 -16.07 15.51 -4.21
N ALA A 60 -16.42 14.25 -3.96
CA ALA A 60 -17.76 13.95 -3.47
C ALA A 60 -17.87 14.49 -2.04
N ASP A 61 -18.84 15.39 -1.80
CA ASP A 61 -19.10 15.93 -0.47
C ASP A 61 -19.61 14.79 0.43
N PRO A 62 -18.77 14.25 1.32
CA PRO A 62 -19.13 13.15 2.20
C PRO A 62 -19.98 13.80 3.30
N GLY A 63 -21.29 13.85 3.01
CA GLY A 63 -22.19 14.94 3.40
C GLY A 63 -22.11 15.44 4.83
N THR A 64 -22.69 16.63 5.02
CA THR A 64 -22.83 17.38 6.29
C THR A 64 -23.29 16.55 7.51
N THR A 65 -23.83 15.35 7.29
CA THR A 65 -24.27 14.40 8.31
C THR A 65 -23.14 13.65 9.03
N VAL A 66 -21.90 13.64 8.52
CA VAL A 66 -20.80 12.86 9.13
C VAL A 66 -20.41 13.39 10.51
N LEU A 67 -20.23 14.70 10.67
CA LEU A 67 -19.74 15.30 11.93
C LEU A 67 -20.68 15.05 13.13
N PRO A 68 -22.01 15.26 13.04
CA PRO A 68 -22.91 14.89 14.13
C PRO A 68 -22.89 13.38 14.43
N GLY A 69 -22.68 12.55 13.42
CA GLY A 69 -22.51 11.10 13.57
C GLY A 69 -21.26 10.74 14.37
N LEU A 70 -20.13 11.38 14.09
CA LEU A 70 -18.87 11.17 14.82
C LEU A 70 -19.00 11.50 16.30
N ALA A 71 -19.64 12.61 16.65
CA ALA A 71 -19.89 12.97 18.06
C ALA A 71 -20.74 11.92 18.78
N LYS A 72 -21.79 11.42 18.11
CA LYS A 72 -22.67 10.36 18.62
C LYS A 72 -21.98 9.01 18.78
N ILE A 73 -20.96 8.71 17.97
CA ILE A 73 -20.13 7.50 18.08
C ILE A 73 -19.15 7.64 19.24
N ALA A 74 -18.47 8.78 19.35
CA ALA A 74 -17.55 9.08 20.45
C ALA A 74 -18.23 8.98 21.83
N ASP A 75 -19.44 9.54 21.95
CA ASP A 75 -20.27 9.45 23.16
C ASP A 75 -20.65 8.00 23.52
N ALA A 76 -20.95 7.15 22.54
CA ALA A 76 -21.21 5.72 22.78
C ALA A 76 -19.94 4.98 23.24
N LEU A 77 -18.80 5.23 22.60
CA LEU A 77 -17.51 4.67 23.00
C LEU A 77 -17.10 5.10 24.42
N ASN A 78 -17.36 6.35 24.80
CA ASN A 78 -17.06 6.87 26.14
C ASN A 78 -17.90 6.21 27.24
N ARG A 79 -19.09 5.73 26.91
CA ARG A 79 -19.91 4.91 27.81
C ARG A 79 -19.54 3.42 27.82
N GLY A 80 -18.56 3.00 27.02
CA GLY A 80 -18.22 1.59 26.83
C GLY A 80 -19.25 0.80 26.00
N ASP A 81 -20.17 1.47 25.30
CA ASP A 81 -21.20 0.84 24.48
C ASP A 81 -20.72 0.67 23.04
N LEU A 82 -19.83 -0.30 22.85
CA LEU A 82 -19.23 -0.60 21.54
C LEU A 82 -20.29 -0.98 20.49
N THR A 83 -21.33 -1.70 20.89
CA THR A 83 -22.42 -2.10 19.99
C THR A 83 -23.15 -0.89 19.41
N GLN A 84 -23.51 0.09 20.26
CA GLN A 84 -24.12 1.34 19.77
C GLN A 84 -23.15 2.15 18.90
N ALA A 85 -21.85 2.18 19.25
CA ALA A 85 -20.84 2.83 18.43
C ALA A 85 -20.76 2.23 17.01
N MET A 86 -20.72 0.89 16.91
CA MET A 86 -20.69 0.18 15.63
C MET A 86 -21.96 0.39 14.79
N ILE A 87 -23.16 0.34 15.41
CA ILE A 87 -24.43 0.60 14.70
C ILE A 87 -24.42 2.02 14.12
N ARG A 88 -23.99 3.02 14.91
CA ARG A 88 -23.88 4.41 14.47
C ARG A 88 -22.83 4.60 13.38
N ALA A 89 -21.73 3.86 13.44
CA ALA A 89 -20.70 3.85 12.40
C ALA A 89 -21.25 3.36 11.04
N VAL A 90 -22.06 2.30 11.02
CA VAL A 90 -22.75 1.85 9.80
C VAL A 90 -23.65 2.95 9.23
N HIS A 91 -24.33 3.70 10.11
CA HIS A 91 -25.22 4.80 9.71
C HIS A 91 -24.50 6.04 9.17
N LEU A 92 -23.17 6.14 9.28
CA LEU A 92 -22.41 7.17 8.56
C LEU A 92 -22.49 6.98 7.04
N ARG A 93 -22.75 5.74 6.57
CA ARG A 93 -22.87 5.39 5.15
C ARG A 93 -21.68 5.84 4.31
N LEU A 94 -20.50 5.84 4.91
CA LEU A 94 -19.25 6.05 4.19
C LEU A 94 -19.02 4.84 3.26
N PRO A 95 -18.80 5.06 1.95
CA PRO A 95 -18.41 4.00 1.04
C PRO A 95 -17.07 3.38 1.46
N GLU A 96 -16.83 2.12 1.08
CA GLU A 96 -15.45 1.60 1.15
C GLU A 96 -14.56 2.38 0.18
N LEU A 97 -13.32 2.59 0.59
CA LEU A 97 -12.33 3.23 -0.26
C LEU A 97 -11.73 2.20 -1.21
N ASP A 98 -11.37 2.65 -2.41
CA ASP A 98 -10.33 1.97 -3.16
C ASP A 98 -8.96 2.23 -2.49
N TRP A 99 -7.94 1.49 -2.92
CA TRP A 99 -6.62 1.59 -2.31
C TRP A 99 -6.03 3.00 -2.46
N ASP A 100 -6.23 3.66 -3.61
CA ASP A 100 -5.66 4.97 -3.80
C ASP A 100 -6.34 6.03 -2.93
N ALA A 101 -7.66 5.97 -2.78
CA ALA A 101 -8.41 6.77 -1.83
C ALA A 101 -7.90 6.59 -0.40
N ALA A 102 -7.59 5.36 0.02
CA ALA A 102 -6.98 5.08 1.32
C ALA A 102 -5.59 5.72 1.45
N VAL A 103 -4.76 5.69 0.40
CA VAL A 103 -3.45 6.32 0.40
C VAL A 103 -3.51 7.85 0.40
N ARG A 104 -4.43 8.45 -0.37
CA ARG A 104 -4.71 9.90 -0.31
C ARG A 104 -5.15 10.30 1.10
N LEU A 105 -6.01 9.49 1.72
CA LEU A 105 -6.47 9.70 3.10
C LEU A 105 -5.32 9.60 4.11
N ALA A 106 -4.47 8.56 4.03
CA ALA A 106 -3.30 8.39 4.90
C ALA A 106 -2.34 9.58 4.81
N ARG A 107 -2.01 10.04 3.59
CA ARG A 107 -1.16 11.22 3.42
C ARG A 107 -1.77 12.51 3.94
N ALA A 108 -3.08 12.68 3.75
CA ALA A 108 -3.78 13.83 4.30
C ALA A 108 -3.65 13.83 5.83
N ASN A 109 -3.78 12.66 6.46
CA ASN A 109 -3.57 12.51 7.89
C ASN A 109 -2.14 12.83 8.32
N ASP A 110 -1.12 12.31 7.61
CA ASP A 110 0.29 12.60 7.92
C ASP A 110 0.60 14.09 7.78
N ASN A 111 0.04 14.74 6.76
CA ASN A 111 0.20 16.18 6.59
C ASN A 111 -0.47 16.95 7.72
N LEU A 112 -1.67 16.57 8.16
CA LEU A 112 -2.32 17.18 9.32
C LEU A 112 -1.50 16.98 10.60
N ALA A 113 -0.87 15.82 10.80
CA ALA A 113 -0.03 15.55 11.97
C ALA A 113 1.23 16.42 12.03
N LYS A 114 1.75 16.87 10.88
CA LYS A 114 2.90 17.80 10.80
C LYS A 114 2.55 19.20 11.30
N TYR A 115 1.30 19.62 11.12
CA TYR A 115 0.80 20.93 11.54
C TYR A 115 0.08 20.81 12.88
N ARG A 116 0.81 20.95 13.99
CA ARG A 116 0.19 21.16 15.30
C ARG A 116 0.05 22.66 15.52
N ASP A 117 -1.17 23.13 15.75
CA ASP A 117 -1.46 24.56 15.98
C ASP A 117 -0.67 25.19 17.14
N ASN A 118 -0.16 24.37 18.07
CA ASN A 118 0.64 24.82 19.19
C ASN A 118 2.17 24.80 18.95
N GLN A 119 2.63 24.56 17.72
CA GLN A 119 4.06 24.62 17.43
C GLN A 119 4.54 26.07 17.48
N PRO A 120 5.63 26.36 18.22
CA PRO A 120 6.12 27.71 18.38
C PRO A 120 6.45 28.34 17.01
N ARG A 121 6.10 29.60 16.89
CA ARG A 121 6.36 30.46 15.74
C ARG A 121 7.30 31.57 16.20
N ASP A 122 8.17 32.06 15.32
CA ASP A 122 8.83 33.34 15.59
C ASP A 122 7.84 34.49 15.40
N GLU A 123 8.31 35.70 15.69
CA GLU A 123 7.57 36.95 15.50
C GLU A 123 7.14 37.20 14.04
N ASP A 124 7.81 36.58 13.06
CA ASP A 124 7.48 36.62 11.64
C ASP A 124 6.52 35.49 11.19
N GLY A 125 6.06 34.64 12.12
CA GLY A 125 5.19 33.51 11.82
C GLY A 125 5.88 32.33 11.13
N ARG A 126 7.22 32.29 11.11
CA ARG A 126 8.00 31.14 10.63
C ARG A 126 8.18 30.10 11.73
N TRP A 127 8.56 28.90 11.30
CA TRP A 127 8.79 27.75 12.17
C TRP A 127 10.10 27.90 12.96
N THR A 128 10.04 27.78 14.30
CA THR A 128 11.22 27.91 15.18
C THR A 128 11.76 26.59 15.73
N ALA A 129 11.33 25.43 15.21
CA ALA A 129 11.85 24.16 15.68
C ALA A 129 13.27 23.91 15.15
N ASP A 130 14.23 23.87 16.07
CA ASP A 130 15.65 23.56 15.87
C ASP A 130 15.91 22.35 14.96
N GLY A 131 16.62 22.62 13.88
CA GLY A 131 17.36 21.67 13.05
C GLY A 131 18.53 22.42 12.45
N GLY A 132 19.56 22.64 13.27
CA GLY A 132 20.70 23.50 12.99
C GLY A 132 21.40 23.25 11.65
N ARG A 133 21.87 24.37 11.07
CA ARG A 133 22.75 24.47 9.92
C ARG A 133 23.93 23.49 9.99
N VAL A 134 24.07 22.63 8.97
CA VAL A 134 25.38 22.30 8.42
C VAL A 134 25.47 23.03 7.08
N THR A 135 26.38 23.99 7.02
CA THR A 135 26.78 24.63 5.77
C THR A 135 27.80 23.71 5.11
N ASP A 136 27.32 22.77 4.31
CA ASP A 136 28.10 22.18 3.23
C ASP A 136 27.21 22.09 2.01
N VAL A 137 27.61 22.79 0.96
CA VAL A 137 26.98 22.79 -0.35
C VAL A 137 27.22 21.41 -0.97
N ILE A 138 26.29 20.49 -0.73
CA ILE A 138 26.15 19.29 -1.56
C ILE A 138 25.29 19.72 -2.76
N PRO A 139 25.76 19.55 -4.01
CA PRO A 139 24.96 19.88 -5.18
C PRO A 139 23.66 19.06 -5.13
N SER A 140 22.55 19.75 -5.32
CA SER A 140 21.22 19.19 -5.44
C SER A 140 21.22 18.05 -6.46
N HIS A 141 21.16 16.80 -5.99
CA HIS A 141 20.57 15.75 -6.77
C HIS A 141 19.10 16.11 -6.97
N GLU A 142 18.67 16.16 -8.24
CA GLU A 142 17.30 16.45 -8.65
C GLU A 142 16.30 15.71 -7.75
N GLY A 143 15.58 16.50 -6.95
CA GLY A 143 14.64 16.03 -5.95
C GLY A 143 13.52 15.24 -6.61
N PHE A 144 13.46 13.96 -6.28
CA PHE A 144 12.39 13.05 -6.65
C PHE A 144 11.12 13.46 -5.88
N ASP A 145 10.26 14.22 -6.53
CA ASP A 145 8.93 14.58 -6.05
C ASP A 145 8.11 13.28 -5.96
N VAL A 146 7.88 12.76 -4.75
CA VAL A 146 7.12 11.52 -4.49
C VAL A 146 5.62 11.79 -4.73
N LYS A 147 5.26 12.06 -5.98
CA LYS A 147 3.91 11.89 -6.49
C LYS A 147 3.71 10.39 -6.68
N THR A 148 3.08 9.70 -5.72
CA THR A 148 2.69 8.29 -5.89
C THR A 148 1.50 8.10 -6.84
N ASN A 149 1.35 9.01 -7.81
CA ASN A 149 0.35 8.89 -8.86
C ASN A 149 0.59 7.64 -9.73
N THR A 150 1.74 7.00 -9.55
CA THR A 150 2.14 5.77 -10.21
C THR A 150 1.10 4.65 -9.98
N GLN A 151 0.70 4.34 -8.74
CA GLN A 151 -0.20 3.20 -8.48
C GLN A 151 -1.65 3.45 -8.94
N LEU A 152 -2.10 4.71 -8.99
CA LEU A 152 -3.38 5.15 -9.57
C LEU A 152 -3.54 4.77 -11.03
N GLN A 153 -2.48 4.96 -11.82
CA GLN A 153 -2.54 4.67 -13.25
C GLN A 153 -2.72 3.16 -13.51
N ALA A 154 -2.35 2.30 -12.55
CA ALA A 154 -2.35 0.85 -12.70
C ALA A 154 -3.73 0.20 -12.44
N GLN A 155 -4.60 0.88 -11.69
CA GLN A 155 -5.85 0.32 -11.18
C GLN A 155 -7.03 0.49 -12.14
N ASP A 156 -7.04 1.57 -12.94
CA ASP A 156 -8.03 1.82 -13.99
C ASP A 156 -7.61 1.25 -15.36
N ALA A 157 -6.38 0.76 -15.48
CA ALA A 157 -5.96 0.01 -16.66
C ALA A 157 -6.78 -1.28 -16.72
N GLU A 158 -7.30 -1.62 -17.91
CA GLU A 158 -7.97 -2.89 -18.14
C GLU A 158 -7.04 -4.02 -17.65
N LYS A 159 -7.43 -4.70 -16.57
CA LYS A 159 -6.69 -5.83 -15.99
C LYS A 159 -6.81 -7.01 -16.94
N LYS A 160 -6.12 -6.93 -18.07
CA LYS A 160 -5.87 -8.12 -18.84
C LYS A 160 -4.88 -8.95 -18.03
N ASP A 161 -5.04 -10.28 -18.07
CA ASP A 161 -3.98 -11.22 -17.70
C ASP A 161 -2.84 -11.14 -18.73
N GLU A 162 -2.43 -9.91 -19.03
CA GLU A 162 -1.31 -9.60 -19.88
C GLU A 162 -0.06 -9.86 -19.06
N VAL A 163 0.83 -10.58 -19.71
CA VAL A 163 2.18 -10.80 -19.26
C VAL A 163 2.96 -9.52 -19.53
N PHE A 164 3.86 -9.14 -18.61
CA PHE A 164 4.66 -7.94 -18.75
C PHE A 164 6.12 -8.26 -19.05
N ASP A 165 6.67 -7.55 -20.04
CA ASP A 165 8.04 -7.72 -20.47
C ASP A 165 9.00 -7.18 -19.40
N VAL A 166 9.82 -8.07 -18.84
CA VAL A 166 11.05 -7.67 -18.16
C VAL A 166 12.21 -7.78 -19.13
N LYS A 167 12.96 -6.69 -19.23
CA LYS A 167 14.18 -6.64 -20.01
C LYS A 167 15.26 -7.40 -19.25
N ALA A 168 15.56 -8.62 -19.69
CA ALA A 168 16.51 -9.51 -19.02
C ALA A 168 17.89 -8.84 -18.80
N GLU A 169 18.31 -8.02 -19.76
CA GLU A 169 19.54 -7.23 -19.74
C GLU A 169 19.56 -6.13 -18.66
N THR A 170 18.41 -5.79 -18.09
CA THR A 170 18.28 -4.78 -17.02
C THR A 170 18.19 -5.39 -15.63
N ILE A 171 18.14 -6.72 -15.51
CA ILE A 171 18.12 -7.40 -14.22
C ILE A 171 19.45 -7.12 -13.52
N LEU A 172 19.37 -6.55 -12.33
CA LEU A 172 20.55 -6.29 -11.51
C LEU A 172 21.25 -7.59 -11.12
N LYS A 173 22.56 -7.52 -10.89
CA LYS A 173 23.31 -8.65 -10.30
C LYS A 173 22.75 -8.98 -8.92
N PRO A 174 22.80 -10.24 -8.45
CA PRO A 174 22.20 -10.63 -7.18
C PRO A 174 22.55 -9.75 -5.97
N LYS A 175 23.83 -9.37 -5.83
CA LYS A 175 24.29 -8.49 -4.74
C LYS A 175 23.74 -7.06 -4.84
N ASP A 176 23.55 -6.55 -6.06
CA ASP A 176 22.99 -5.21 -6.28
C ASP A 176 21.47 -5.23 -6.10
N ALA A 177 20.80 -6.30 -6.54
CA ALA A 177 19.39 -6.55 -6.30
C ALA A 177 19.05 -6.66 -4.81
N GLU A 178 19.86 -7.41 -4.04
CA GLU A 178 19.71 -7.52 -2.59
C GLU A 178 19.92 -6.18 -1.88
N ARG A 179 20.94 -5.41 -2.30
CA ARG A 179 21.16 -4.05 -1.78
C ARG A 179 19.97 -3.14 -2.08
N LEU A 180 19.44 -3.21 -3.29
CA LEU A 180 18.25 -2.45 -3.68
C LEU A 180 17.03 -2.82 -2.83
N PHE A 181 16.76 -4.12 -2.67
CA PHE A 181 15.69 -4.62 -1.81
C PHE A 181 15.82 -4.08 -0.38
N ASN A 182 17.01 -4.20 0.23
CA ASN A 182 17.26 -3.75 1.60
C ASN A 182 17.05 -2.24 1.75
N ASN A 183 17.47 -1.45 0.75
CA ASN A 183 17.23 -0.02 0.72
C ASN A 183 15.73 0.31 0.65
N GLN A 184 14.97 -0.37 -0.24
CA GLN A 184 13.53 -0.15 -0.35
C GLN A 184 12.78 -0.52 0.94
N ILE A 185 13.11 -1.66 1.57
CA ILE A 185 12.54 -2.03 2.87
C ILE A 185 12.84 -0.96 3.93
N LYS A 186 14.09 -0.48 3.99
CA LYS A 186 14.49 0.56 4.95
C LYS A 186 13.71 1.86 4.73
N GLU A 187 13.58 2.31 3.48
CA GLU A 187 12.85 3.53 3.13
C GLU A 187 11.36 3.40 3.44
N LEU A 188 10.72 2.29 3.07
CA LEU A 188 9.31 2.07 3.33
C LEU A 188 9.00 1.99 4.82
N ARG A 189 9.90 1.38 5.61
CA ARG A 189 9.81 1.38 7.09
C ARG A 189 10.01 2.77 7.67
N ALA A 190 11.01 3.53 7.20
CA ALA A 190 11.25 4.90 7.65
C ALA A 190 10.07 5.83 7.33
N ALA A 191 9.36 5.57 6.24
CA ALA A 191 8.15 6.28 5.85
C ALA A 191 6.88 5.82 6.60
N GLY A 192 6.98 4.83 7.50
CA GLY A 192 5.82 4.27 8.22
C GLY A 192 4.86 3.46 7.35
N VAL A 193 5.26 3.12 6.11
CA VAL A 193 4.44 2.34 5.17
C VAL A 193 4.50 0.86 5.50
N LEU A 194 5.70 0.34 5.78
CA LEU A 194 5.90 -0.98 6.34
C LEU A 194 6.09 -0.88 7.85
N PRO A 195 5.55 -1.81 8.66
CA PRO A 195 5.77 -1.80 10.09
C PRO A 195 7.27 -1.97 10.40
N THR A 196 7.78 -1.17 11.33
CA THR A 196 9.11 -1.36 11.91
C THR A 196 9.06 -2.55 12.86
N GLN A 197 10.01 -3.49 12.68
CA GLN A 197 10.14 -4.75 13.42
C GLN A 197 10.46 -4.61 14.92
N SER A 198 10.13 -3.47 15.56
CA SER A 198 10.44 -3.20 16.96
C SER A 198 9.56 -4.03 17.92
N GLN A 199 10.10 -5.18 18.32
CA GLN A 199 10.23 -5.69 19.69
C GLN A 199 9.04 -6.27 20.48
N ILE A 200 7.80 -6.32 19.99
CA ILE A 200 6.72 -6.96 20.77
C ILE A 200 6.03 -8.04 19.93
N MET A 201 6.51 -9.28 20.09
CA MET A 201 5.96 -10.55 19.59
C MET A 201 6.53 -11.05 18.26
N GLY A 202 7.52 -11.95 18.36
CA GLY A 202 7.95 -12.78 17.24
C GLY A 202 6.77 -13.52 16.62
N ASN A 203 6.79 -13.64 15.29
CA ASN A 203 5.82 -14.31 14.43
C ASN A 203 4.50 -13.57 14.10
N LEU A 204 4.25 -12.34 14.56
CA LEU A 204 3.04 -11.60 14.17
C LEU A 204 3.23 -10.56 13.06
N PHE A 205 4.47 -10.14 12.78
CA PHE A 205 4.74 -9.07 11.83
C PHE A 205 5.16 -9.59 10.47
N PRO A 206 4.97 -8.77 9.43
CA PRO A 206 5.24 -9.13 8.06
C PRO A 206 6.75 -9.16 7.85
N ASP A 207 7.27 -10.31 7.44
CA ASP A 207 8.69 -10.49 7.19
C ASP A 207 8.94 -10.60 5.70
N PHE A 208 9.88 -9.79 5.22
CA PHE A 208 10.27 -9.74 3.82
C PHE A 208 11.66 -10.32 3.69
N ARG A 209 11.83 -11.28 2.80
CA ARG A 209 13.15 -11.82 2.47
C ARG A 209 13.42 -11.70 0.98
N PHE A 210 14.57 -11.13 0.64
CA PHE A 210 15.08 -11.27 -0.72
C PHE A 210 15.67 -12.67 -0.93
N VAL A 211 15.27 -13.32 -1.99
CA VAL A 211 15.79 -14.62 -2.44
C VAL A 211 16.48 -14.37 -3.79
N PRO A 212 17.81 -14.49 -3.88
CA PRO A 212 18.58 -14.22 -5.10
C PRO A 212 18.43 -15.36 -6.13
N LYS A 213 17.20 -15.77 -6.39
CA LYS A 213 16.78 -16.77 -7.37
C LYS A 213 15.64 -16.22 -8.21
N PHE A 214 15.43 -16.82 -9.36
CA PHE A 214 14.20 -16.65 -10.13
C PHE A 214 13.16 -17.61 -9.60
N ALA A 215 11.88 -17.27 -9.70
CA ALA A 215 10.80 -18.11 -9.19
C ALA A 215 9.70 -18.27 -10.24
N VAL A 216 9.13 -19.46 -10.32
CA VAL A 216 7.96 -19.79 -11.13
C VAL A 216 6.87 -20.32 -10.22
N ARG A 217 5.69 -19.71 -10.28
CA ARG A 217 4.46 -20.21 -9.66
C ARG A 217 3.79 -21.20 -10.60
N TRP A 218 3.41 -22.35 -10.05
CA TRP A 218 2.68 -23.39 -10.76
C TRP A 218 1.16 -23.26 -10.52
N PRO A 219 0.32 -23.92 -11.33
CA PRO A 219 -1.15 -23.88 -11.17
C PRO A 219 -1.64 -24.34 -9.80
N ASP A 220 -0.93 -25.26 -9.14
CA ASP A 220 -1.20 -25.74 -7.78
C ASP A 220 -0.76 -24.75 -6.68
N LYS A 221 -0.34 -23.53 -7.07
CA LYS A 221 0.15 -22.45 -6.22
C LYS A 221 1.52 -22.72 -5.58
N SER A 222 2.20 -23.82 -5.93
CA SER A 222 3.58 -24.05 -5.50
C SER A 222 4.53 -23.09 -6.22
N VAL A 223 5.64 -22.75 -5.56
CA VAL A 223 6.68 -21.86 -6.09
C VAL A 223 8.00 -22.59 -6.22
N HIS A 224 8.48 -22.71 -7.46
CA HIS A 224 9.74 -23.36 -7.81
C HIS A 224 10.81 -22.32 -8.08
N LYS A 225 12.01 -22.52 -7.53
CA LYS A 225 13.11 -21.56 -7.57
C LYS A 225 14.21 -22.05 -8.51
N PHE A 226 14.77 -21.14 -9.30
CA PHE A 226 15.76 -21.40 -10.34
C PHE A 226 16.96 -20.46 -10.19
N ASP A 227 18.15 -20.95 -10.50
CA ASP A 227 19.38 -20.17 -10.34
C ASP A 227 19.61 -19.20 -11.52
N SER A 228 18.93 -19.43 -12.64
CA SER A 228 18.99 -18.56 -13.81
C SER A 228 17.60 -18.22 -14.37
N LEU A 229 17.52 -17.07 -15.04
CA LEU A 229 16.30 -16.66 -15.75
C LEU A 229 15.94 -17.67 -16.86
N LYS A 230 16.94 -18.18 -17.57
CA LYS A 230 16.75 -19.13 -18.68
C LYS A 230 16.06 -20.41 -18.21
N GLU A 231 16.45 -20.95 -17.06
CA GLU A 231 15.80 -22.13 -16.48
C GLU A 231 14.36 -21.84 -16.03
N ALA A 232 14.14 -20.68 -15.41
CA ALA A 232 12.80 -20.25 -15.02
C ALA A 232 11.88 -20.07 -16.25
N GLN A 233 12.39 -19.48 -17.33
CA GLN A 233 11.68 -19.32 -18.61
C GLN A 233 11.32 -20.68 -19.21
N LYS A 234 12.29 -21.61 -19.25
CA LYS A 234 12.04 -22.97 -19.72
C LYS A 234 10.94 -23.63 -18.89
N ALA A 235 11.05 -23.61 -17.57
CA ALA A 235 10.06 -24.22 -16.68
C ALA A 235 8.66 -23.60 -16.82
N ALA A 236 8.58 -22.29 -17.02
CA ALA A 236 7.32 -21.59 -17.28
C ALA A 236 6.70 -21.98 -18.63
N SER A 237 7.52 -22.23 -19.67
CA SER A 237 7.03 -22.64 -21.00
C SER A 237 6.53 -24.09 -21.10
N GLU A 238 6.90 -24.94 -20.13
CA GLU A 238 6.60 -26.38 -20.16
C GLU A 238 5.18 -26.75 -19.68
N GLY A 239 4.35 -25.79 -19.24
CA GLY A 239 3.00 -26.11 -18.80
C GLY A 239 2.08 -24.91 -18.66
N ASP A 240 0.81 -25.11 -19.00
CA ASP A 240 -0.22 -24.08 -18.94
C ASP A 240 -0.36 -23.51 -17.52
N GLY A 241 -0.48 -22.19 -17.44
CA GLY A 241 -0.68 -21.46 -16.18
C GLY A 241 0.55 -21.32 -15.30
N ARG A 242 1.74 -21.79 -15.73
CA ARG A 242 3.00 -21.51 -15.03
C ARG A 242 3.47 -20.09 -15.32
N ARG A 243 3.94 -19.39 -14.28
CA ARG A 243 4.23 -17.95 -14.34
C ARG A 243 5.50 -17.63 -13.58
N ILE A 244 6.45 -16.93 -14.20
CA ILE A 244 7.58 -16.34 -13.46
C ILE A 244 7.02 -15.26 -12.53
N ILE A 245 7.50 -15.11 -11.29
CA ILE A 245 6.95 -14.15 -10.32
C ILE A 245 8.03 -13.24 -9.72
N GLY A 246 7.65 -12.02 -9.35
CA GLY A 246 8.48 -11.04 -8.63
C GLY A 246 8.52 -11.24 -7.12
N GLY A 247 7.44 -11.73 -6.55
CA GLY A 247 7.31 -12.01 -5.13
C GLY A 247 6.31 -13.14 -4.88
N HIS A 248 6.30 -13.64 -3.65
CA HIS A 248 5.33 -14.60 -3.18
C HIS A 248 5.11 -14.47 -1.68
N THR A 249 3.85 -14.39 -1.28
CA THR A 249 3.44 -14.30 0.13
C THR A 249 2.79 -15.60 0.61
N TRP A 250 3.25 -16.08 1.77
CA TRP A 250 2.65 -17.18 2.51
C TRP A 250 2.48 -16.80 3.98
N GLY A 251 1.23 -16.66 4.43
CA GLY A 251 0.92 -16.16 5.77
C GLY A 251 1.39 -14.71 5.94
N ASN A 252 2.22 -14.47 6.96
CA ASN A 252 2.84 -13.16 7.24
C ASN A 252 4.28 -13.06 6.72
N TYR A 253 4.65 -13.88 5.74
CA TYR A 253 6.00 -13.93 5.21
C TYR A 253 5.98 -13.80 3.69
N SER A 254 6.83 -12.91 3.16
CA SER A 254 6.94 -12.65 1.73
C SER A 254 8.36 -12.83 1.25
N GLU A 255 8.52 -13.62 0.20
CA GLU A 255 9.78 -13.72 -0.55
C GLU A 255 9.73 -12.78 -1.75
N ILE A 256 10.82 -12.06 -1.99
CA ILE A 256 11.02 -11.21 -3.17
C ILE A 256 12.14 -11.81 -4.01
N TYR A 257 11.93 -11.97 -5.31
CA TYR A 257 12.82 -12.70 -6.23
C TYR A 257 13.57 -11.76 -7.19
N MET A 258 14.53 -12.32 -7.94
CA MET A 258 15.43 -11.56 -8.83
C MET A 258 14.70 -10.73 -9.90
N THR A 259 13.52 -11.17 -10.35
CA THR A 259 12.70 -10.48 -11.36
C THR A 259 12.16 -9.13 -10.87
N ALA A 260 12.03 -8.93 -9.56
CA ALA A 260 11.68 -7.63 -8.99
C ALA A 260 12.79 -6.57 -9.16
N ALA A 261 14.02 -7.00 -9.47
CA ALA A 261 15.19 -6.14 -9.60
C ALA A 261 15.51 -5.77 -11.06
N ALA A 262 14.48 -5.56 -11.88
CA ALA A 262 14.61 -5.31 -13.30
C ALA A 262 13.67 -4.20 -13.78
N GLN A 263 13.95 -3.62 -14.95
CA GLN A 263 12.98 -2.78 -15.63
C GLN A 263 11.81 -3.63 -16.11
N ALA A 264 10.59 -3.15 -15.84
CA ALA A 264 9.35 -3.78 -16.24
C ALA A 264 8.43 -2.74 -16.88
N GLU A 265 7.50 -3.18 -17.71
CA GLU A 265 6.34 -2.37 -18.09
C GLU A 265 5.20 -2.71 -17.14
N ILE A 266 4.92 -1.88 -16.14
CA ILE A 266 3.81 -2.14 -15.22
C ILE A 266 2.61 -1.30 -15.67
N PRO A 267 1.40 -1.88 -15.83
CA PRO A 267 0.19 -1.14 -16.16
C PRO A 267 0.10 0.10 -15.32
N GLY A 268 -0.17 1.22 -15.97
CA GLY A 268 -0.22 2.51 -15.31
C GLY A 268 1.12 3.14 -14.96
N LEU A 269 2.08 2.37 -14.43
CA LEU A 269 3.42 2.90 -14.17
C LEU A 269 4.22 3.14 -15.45
N ARG A 270 3.80 2.49 -16.55
CA ARG A 270 4.58 2.36 -17.79
C ARG A 270 5.94 1.71 -17.47
N SER A 271 6.94 2.01 -18.27
CA SER A 271 8.31 1.58 -18.03
C SER A 271 8.84 2.03 -16.67
N THR A 272 9.21 1.06 -15.83
CA THR A 272 9.76 1.29 -14.50
C THR A 272 11.27 1.07 -14.46
N SER A 273 11.97 1.79 -13.59
CA SER A 273 13.33 1.42 -13.22
C SER A 273 13.31 0.18 -12.31
N PRO A 274 14.43 -0.57 -12.17
CA PRO A 274 14.55 -1.63 -11.18
C PRO A 274 14.11 -1.24 -9.78
N GLU A 275 14.40 0.00 -9.37
CA GLU A 275 13.97 0.54 -8.07
C GLU A 275 12.45 0.64 -7.94
N LYS A 276 11.78 1.20 -8.95
CA LYS A 276 10.32 1.30 -8.97
C LYS A 276 9.66 -0.08 -9.02
N THR A 277 10.22 -1.00 -9.80
CA THR A 277 9.75 -2.40 -9.86
C THR A 277 9.87 -3.07 -8.49
N MET A 278 11.06 -2.99 -7.86
CA MET A 278 11.31 -3.58 -6.55
C MET A 278 10.33 -3.04 -5.50
N ARG A 279 10.18 -1.71 -5.45
CA ARG A 279 9.26 -1.07 -4.51
C ARG A 279 7.82 -1.50 -4.74
N PHE A 280 7.40 -1.57 -6.00
CA PHE A 280 6.07 -2.02 -6.37
C PHE A 280 5.79 -3.46 -5.91
N VAL A 281 6.72 -4.39 -6.17
CA VAL A 281 6.58 -5.79 -5.74
C VAL A 281 6.51 -5.89 -4.21
N ILE A 282 7.38 -5.19 -3.47
CA ILE A 282 7.33 -5.17 -2.00
C ILE A 282 5.96 -4.68 -1.50
N MET A 283 5.46 -3.58 -2.06
CA MET A 283 4.16 -3.02 -1.68
C MET A 283 2.99 -3.94 -2.04
N HIS A 284 3.12 -4.70 -3.11
CA HIS A 284 2.11 -5.68 -3.48
C HIS A 284 2.06 -6.84 -2.48
N GLU A 285 3.21 -7.46 -2.22
CA GLU A 285 3.30 -8.56 -1.27
C GLU A 285 2.87 -8.11 0.14
N TRP A 286 3.17 -6.86 0.51
CA TRP A 286 2.64 -6.26 1.73
C TRP A 286 1.12 -6.26 1.77
N GLY A 287 0.47 -5.93 0.65
CA GLY A 287 -0.99 -5.99 0.51
C GLY A 287 -1.56 -7.38 0.81
N HIS A 288 -0.89 -8.45 0.37
CA HIS A 288 -1.31 -9.83 0.69
C HIS A 288 -1.21 -10.14 2.18
N GLN A 289 -0.12 -9.71 2.81
CA GLN A 289 0.09 -9.92 4.24
C GLN A 289 -0.95 -9.18 5.09
N ASP A 290 -1.26 -7.92 4.75
CA ASP A 290 -2.22 -7.09 5.49
C ASP A 290 -3.67 -7.57 5.32
N GLN A 291 -4.04 -8.07 4.14
CA GLN A 291 -5.40 -8.54 3.86
C GLN A 291 -5.68 -9.97 4.34
N GLY A 292 -4.64 -10.70 4.78
CA GLY A 292 -4.76 -12.07 5.29
C GLY A 292 -5.33 -13.07 4.27
N ARG A 293 -5.25 -12.77 2.97
CA ARG A 293 -5.80 -13.60 1.89
C ARG A 293 -4.86 -13.59 0.69
N ALA A 294 -4.74 -14.74 0.04
CA ALA A 294 -4.21 -14.82 -1.31
C ALA A 294 -5.20 -14.17 -2.29
N CYS A 295 -4.67 -13.66 -3.41
CA CYS A 295 -5.44 -13.26 -4.59
C CYS A 295 -6.59 -14.23 -4.86
N GLN A 296 -7.78 -13.71 -5.14
CA GLN A 296 -8.83 -14.55 -5.71
C GLN A 296 -8.37 -15.04 -7.08
N ASP A 297 -8.76 -16.25 -7.48
CA ASP A 297 -8.26 -16.92 -8.69
C ASP A 297 -8.60 -16.16 -10.01
N ASN A 298 -9.37 -15.06 -9.92
CA ASN A 298 -9.76 -14.18 -11.01
C ASN A 298 -9.19 -12.75 -10.90
N GLU A 299 -8.34 -12.46 -9.91
CA GLU A 299 -7.66 -11.17 -9.82
C GLU A 299 -6.28 -11.26 -10.47
N ALA A 300 -6.04 -10.44 -11.49
CA ALA A 300 -4.72 -10.16 -12.00
C ALA A 300 -3.88 -9.48 -10.90
N CYS A 301 -3.24 -10.30 -10.09
CA CYS A 301 -2.36 -9.87 -9.01
C CYS A 301 -0.97 -9.52 -9.52
N ALA A 302 -0.09 -9.02 -8.65
CA ALA A 302 1.29 -8.82 -9.05
C ALA A 302 2.05 -10.11 -9.30
N ASP A 303 1.56 -11.19 -8.75
CA ASP A 303 1.89 -12.56 -9.12
C ASP A 303 1.64 -12.83 -10.62
N ASN A 304 0.69 -12.12 -11.25
CA ASN A 304 0.45 -12.14 -12.70
C ASN A 304 1.33 -11.15 -13.47
N PHE A 305 2.24 -10.39 -12.83
CA PHE A 305 3.34 -9.67 -13.53
C PHE A 305 4.43 -10.66 -13.97
N SER A 306 3.99 -11.67 -14.68
CA SER A 306 4.81 -12.78 -15.11
C SER A 306 5.63 -12.40 -16.32
N LEU A 307 6.86 -12.91 -16.38
CA LEU A 307 7.72 -12.71 -17.56
C LEU A 307 7.33 -13.74 -18.60
N HIS A 308 6.91 -13.31 -19.78
CA HIS A 308 6.96 -14.13 -20.98
C HIS A 308 7.99 -13.47 -21.86
N HIS A 309 9.10 -14.18 -22.03
CA HIS A 309 10.02 -13.86 -23.09
C HIS A 309 9.25 -14.07 -24.41
N GLN A 310 9.24 -13.09 -25.30
CA GLN A 310 9.16 -13.42 -26.72
C GLN A 310 10.39 -14.28 -27.00
N GLY A 311 10.15 -15.56 -27.29
CA GLY A 311 11.20 -16.45 -27.77
C GLY A 311 11.95 -15.80 -28.93
N ALA A 312 13.20 -16.19 -29.11
CA ALA A 312 14.14 -15.69 -30.10
C ALA A 312 13.73 -15.89 -31.59
N ASP A 313 12.42 -16.05 -31.88
CA ASP A 313 11.90 -16.47 -33.19
C ASP A 313 11.27 -15.34 -34.02
N ASN A 314 11.30 -14.07 -33.58
CA ASN A 314 10.84 -12.93 -34.41
C ASN A 314 11.96 -12.26 -35.22
N ALA A 315 13.06 -12.96 -35.49
CA ALA A 315 14.14 -12.49 -36.36
C ALA A 315 13.98 -12.93 -37.82
N HIS A 316 12.78 -12.81 -38.42
CA HIS A 316 12.58 -12.87 -39.87
C HIS A 316 11.30 -12.11 -40.28
N HIS A 317 11.42 -10.80 -40.46
CA HIS A 317 10.71 -10.02 -41.49
C HIS A 317 11.52 -8.76 -41.82
#